data_AF-A0A1H7DZY9-F1
#
_entry.id   AF-A0A1H7DZY9-F1
#
_cell.length_a   1.000
_cell.length_b   1.000
_cell.length_c   1.000
_cell.angle_alpha   90.00
_cell.angle_beta   90.00
_cell.angle_gamma   90.00
#
_symmetry.space_group_name_H-M   'P 1'
#
loop_
_entity.id
_entity.type
_entity.pdbx_description
1 polymer ?
#
loop_
_entity_poly.entity_id
_entity_poly.type
_entity_poly.pdbx_seq_one_letter_code
_entity_poly.pdbx_strand_id
1 'polypeptide(L)'
;MTEKKTGRPPKYTEAQVLEGIGIVEEHGDTPTGEAVKKAMCVHLDVPPGINAQSLDKEVQRLLVERERQQSARLIEALPETSRNAVREISQAVESAILLHLGREHDELRRINEQKVTQKDMDLANQRAQIRDLLMKLDDQAEEMAGLEDEKRILNDQLNAAKEQNAALKTHITELEKKENFKEEMLAFMKDALAPKTEKA
;
A
#
# COMPACT_ATOMS: atom_id res chain seq x y z
N MET A 1 -8.55 13.91 43.11
CA MET A 1 -7.12 13.68 42.82
C MET A 1 -6.39 15.00 43.07
N THR A 2 -5.81 15.19 44.26
CA THR A 2 -5.11 16.42 44.65
C THR A 2 -3.64 16.31 44.29
N GLU A 3 -3.17 17.13 43.35
CA GLU A 3 -1.76 17.22 43.00
C GLU A 3 -0.93 17.59 44.23
N LYS A 4 0.08 16.76 44.53
CA LYS A 4 1.02 16.98 45.62
C LYS A 4 1.97 18.12 45.25
N LYS A 5 1.71 19.34 45.73
CA LYS A 5 2.67 20.46 45.71
C LYS A 5 3.79 20.18 46.71
N THR A 6 4.91 19.61 46.25
CA THR A 6 6.15 19.40 47.02
C THR A 6 6.92 20.72 47.17
N GLY A 7 6.40 21.63 48.01
CA GLY A 7 7.05 22.90 48.33
C GLY A 7 6.58 23.41 49.69
N ARG A 8 7.38 24.29 50.32
CA ARG A 8 6.99 25.00 51.54
C ARG A 8 5.64 25.70 51.28
N PRO A 9 4.63 25.54 52.15
CA PRO A 9 3.32 26.13 51.92
C PRO A 9 3.45 27.66 51.73
N PRO A 10 2.70 28.24 50.78
CA PRO A 10 2.71 29.68 50.56
C PRO A 10 2.31 30.41 51.85
N LYS A 11 2.95 31.55 52.12
CA LYS A 11 2.70 32.38 53.31
C LYS A 11 1.44 33.26 53.18
N TYR A 12 0.60 32.97 52.19
CA TYR A 12 -0.60 33.71 51.84
C TYR A 12 -1.73 32.74 51.50
N THR A 13 -2.97 33.15 51.73
CA THR A 13 -4.17 32.40 51.35
C THR A 13 -4.76 32.95 50.05
N GLU A 14 -5.54 32.13 49.35
CA GLU A 14 -6.26 32.54 48.14
C GLU A 14 -7.19 33.75 48.38
N ALA A 15 -7.85 33.79 49.55
CA ALA A 15 -8.68 34.92 49.96
C ALA A 15 -7.87 36.23 50.07
N GLN A 16 -6.65 36.17 50.63
CA GLN A 16 -5.77 37.33 50.71
C GLN A 16 -5.25 37.79 49.34
N VAL A 17 -5.08 36.86 48.38
CA VAL A 17 -4.73 37.22 46.99
C VAL A 17 -5.91 37.90 46.30
N LEU A 18 -7.13 37.39 46.48
CA LEU A 18 -8.35 38.02 45.93
C LEU A 18 -8.58 39.42 46.52
N GLU A 19 -8.40 39.58 47.82
CA GLU A 19 -8.51 40.87 48.49
C GLU A 19 -7.40 41.83 48.03
N GLY A 20 -6.16 41.33 47.86
CA GLY A 20 -5.07 42.09 47.27
C GLY A 20 -5.32 42.52 45.81
N ILE A 21 -5.93 41.66 44.99
CA ILE A 21 -6.37 41.99 43.63
C ILE A 21 -7.41 43.12 43.68
N GLY A 22 -8.41 43.01 44.57
CA GLY A 22 -9.44 44.04 44.74
C GLY A 22 -8.86 45.39 45.14
N ILE A 23 -7.92 45.41 46.08
CA ILE A 23 -7.23 46.65 46.49
C ILE A 23 -6.48 47.27 45.31
N VAL A 24 -5.77 46.49 44.51
CA VAL A 24 -5.02 47.01 43.35
C VAL A 24 -5.99 47.59 42.30
N GLU A 25 -7.09 46.91 42.03
CA GLU A 25 -8.12 47.36 41.09
C GLU A 25 -8.84 48.64 41.58
N GLU A 26 -9.12 48.78 42.87
CA GLU A 26 -9.73 49.98 43.47
C GLU A 26 -8.85 51.23 43.33
N HIS A 27 -7.53 51.04 43.30
CA HIS A 27 -6.57 52.11 43.04
C HIS A 27 -6.39 52.40 41.53
N GLY A 28 -7.06 51.65 40.65
CA GLY A 28 -7.00 51.81 39.20
C GLY A 28 -5.79 51.16 38.54
N ASP A 29 -5.04 50.33 39.27
CA ASP A 29 -3.83 49.66 38.79
C ASP A 29 -4.15 48.25 38.26
N THR A 30 -3.27 47.72 37.40
CA THR A 30 -3.39 46.33 36.91
C THR A 30 -2.91 45.35 37.98
N PRO A 31 -3.73 44.35 38.38
CA PRO A 31 -3.35 43.34 39.36
C PRO A 31 -2.29 42.38 38.79
N THR A 32 -1.02 42.75 38.97
CA THR A 32 0.16 41.92 38.69
C THR A 32 0.71 41.32 39.98
N GLY A 33 1.51 40.26 39.89
CA GLY A 33 2.11 39.63 41.08
C GLY A 33 2.91 40.59 41.97
N GLU A 34 3.53 41.63 41.43
CA GLU A 34 4.24 42.64 42.22
C GLU A 34 3.30 43.67 42.87
N ALA A 35 2.30 44.16 42.13
CA ALA A 35 1.31 45.10 42.64
C ALA A 35 0.46 44.46 43.75
N VAL A 36 0.01 43.23 43.53
CA VAL A 36 -0.77 42.45 44.50
C VAL A 36 0.10 42.11 45.71
N LYS A 37 1.37 41.73 45.52
CA LYS A 37 2.31 41.53 46.64
C LYS A 37 2.40 42.78 47.50
N LYS A 38 2.56 43.96 46.89
CA LYS A 38 2.67 45.24 47.61
C LYS A 38 1.39 45.55 48.38
N ALA A 39 0.23 45.40 47.75
CA ALA A 39 -1.08 45.59 48.40
C ALA A 39 -1.28 44.64 49.59
N MET A 40 -0.95 43.36 49.43
CA MET A 40 -1.05 42.35 50.50
C MET A 40 -0.09 42.63 51.67
N CYS A 41 1.13 43.12 51.40
CA CYS A 41 2.10 43.45 52.46
C CYS A 41 1.70 44.70 53.24
N VAL A 42 1.07 45.68 52.59
CA VAL A 42 0.70 46.97 53.20
C VAL A 42 -0.63 46.88 53.94
N HIS A 43 -1.60 46.15 53.39
CA HIS A 43 -2.99 46.17 53.86
C HIS A 43 -3.45 44.88 54.54
N LEU A 44 -2.78 43.74 54.31
CA LEU A 44 -3.26 42.41 54.73
C LEU A 44 -2.26 41.66 55.64
N ASP A 45 -1.29 42.37 56.20
CA ASP A 45 -0.24 41.86 57.12
C ASP A 45 0.53 40.63 56.59
N VAL A 46 0.66 40.51 55.26
CA VAL A 46 1.34 39.38 54.64
C VAL A 46 2.85 39.62 54.58
N PRO A 47 3.71 38.64 54.96
CA PRO A 47 5.16 38.85 55.00
C PRO A 47 5.78 39.24 53.65
N PRO A 48 6.73 40.19 53.60
CA PRO A 48 7.33 40.72 52.37
C PRO A 48 8.18 39.70 51.58
N GLY A 49 8.52 38.57 52.21
CA GLY A 49 9.32 37.49 51.63
C GLY A 49 8.58 36.57 50.63
N ILE A 50 7.44 36.99 50.08
CA ILE A 50 6.72 36.23 49.04
C ILE A 50 7.42 36.34 47.69
N ASN A 51 7.48 35.23 46.95
CA ASN A 51 7.95 35.23 45.57
C ASN A 51 6.89 35.83 44.63
N ALA A 52 7.19 36.98 44.04
CA ALA A 52 6.29 37.69 43.13
C ALA A 52 5.94 36.89 41.88
N GLN A 53 6.86 36.06 41.34
CA GLN A 53 6.60 35.22 40.16
C GLN A 53 5.62 34.08 40.47
N SER A 54 5.67 33.53 41.68
CA SER A 54 4.72 32.50 42.11
C SER A 54 3.34 33.10 42.39
N LEU A 55 3.31 34.32 42.93
CA LEU A 55 2.08 35.06 43.14
C LEU A 55 1.44 35.52 41.83
N ASP A 56 2.23 35.91 40.83
CA ASP A 56 1.73 36.34 39.52
C ASP A 56 0.90 35.24 38.82
N LYS A 57 1.38 33.98 38.86
CA LYS A 57 0.63 32.83 38.35
C LYS A 57 -0.68 32.62 39.09
N GLU A 58 -0.69 32.80 40.41
CA GLU A 58 -1.88 32.68 41.23
C GLU A 58 -2.89 33.81 40.92
N VAL A 59 -2.40 35.03 40.77
CA VAL A 59 -3.18 36.21 40.38
C VAL A 59 -3.81 36.00 39.00
N GLN A 60 -3.04 35.58 38.00
CA GLN A 60 -3.56 35.28 36.67
C GLN A 60 -4.63 34.18 36.70
N ARG A 61 -4.41 33.09 37.45
CA ARG A 61 -5.40 32.02 37.61
C ARG A 61 -6.71 32.57 38.18
N LEU A 62 -6.63 33.41 39.22
CA LEU A 62 -7.79 33.99 39.89
C LEU A 62 -8.55 34.99 39.00
N LEU A 63 -7.85 35.77 38.21
CA LEU A 63 -8.46 36.68 37.24
C LEU A 63 -9.22 35.90 36.16
N VAL A 64 -8.62 34.84 35.60
CA VAL A 64 -9.28 33.96 34.62
C VAL A 64 -10.52 33.29 35.23
N GLU A 65 -10.42 32.79 36.46
CA GLU A 65 -11.55 32.17 37.15
C GLU A 65 -12.66 33.19 37.43
N ARG A 66 -12.31 34.42 37.84
CA ARG A 66 -13.27 35.52 38.04
C ARG A 66 -13.97 35.90 36.74
N GLU A 67 -13.24 36.03 35.63
CA GLU A 67 -13.79 36.33 34.30
C GLU A 67 -14.73 35.21 33.84
N ARG A 68 -14.35 33.95 34.06
CA ARG A 68 -15.20 32.79 33.76
C ARG A 68 -16.49 32.81 34.57
N GLN A 69 -16.40 33.07 35.88
CA GLN A 69 -17.58 33.18 36.75
C GLN A 69 -18.47 34.35 36.36
N GLN A 70 -17.89 35.50 36.01
CA GLN A 70 -18.63 36.66 35.51
C GLN A 70 -19.34 36.34 34.20
N SER A 71 -18.65 35.69 33.26
CA SER A 71 -19.23 35.24 31.99
C SER A 71 -20.39 34.27 32.22
N ALA A 72 -20.23 33.29 33.12
CA ALA A 72 -21.29 32.36 33.48
C ALA A 72 -22.51 33.06 34.08
N ARG A 73 -22.30 34.01 35.01
CA ARG A 73 -23.38 34.83 35.59
C ARG A 73 -24.11 35.64 34.52
N LEU A 74 -23.38 36.25 33.57
CA LEU A 74 -23.98 37.00 32.48
C LEU A 74 -24.83 36.09 31.56
N ILE A 75 -24.34 34.87 31.27
CA ILE A 75 -25.09 33.88 30.49
C ILE A 75 -26.34 33.43 31.25
N GLU A 76 -26.25 33.19 32.55
CA GLU A 76 -27.40 32.80 33.38
C GLU A 76 -28.44 33.91 33.52
N ALA A 77 -28.00 35.17 33.54
CA ALA A 77 -28.86 36.34 33.57
C ALA A 77 -29.64 36.56 32.25
N LEU A 78 -29.27 35.89 31.16
CA LEU A 78 -30.01 35.98 29.91
C LEU A 78 -31.43 35.39 30.07
N PRO A 79 -32.44 36.04 29.44
CA PRO A 79 -33.79 35.49 29.36
C PRO A 79 -33.78 34.04 28.85
N GLU A 80 -34.68 33.24 29.41
CA GLU A 80 -34.82 31.83 29.02
C GLU A 80 -35.14 31.68 27.53
N THR A 81 -35.89 32.62 26.96
CA THR A 81 -36.18 32.71 25.52
C THR A 81 -34.90 32.78 24.68
N SER A 82 -33.94 33.64 25.05
CA SER A 82 -32.66 33.77 24.35
C SER A 82 -31.81 32.51 24.47
N ARG A 83 -31.76 31.90 25.66
CA ARG A 83 -31.01 30.65 25.87
C ARG A 83 -31.60 29.47 25.11
N ASN A 84 -32.93 29.39 25.02
CA ASN A 84 -33.63 28.37 24.25
C ASN A 84 -33.43 28.58 22.74
N ALA A 85 -33.50 29.82 22.25
CA ALA A 85 -33.22 30.13 20.84
C ALA A 85 -31.80 29.69 20.43
N VAL A 86 -30.77 29.92 21.26
CA VAL A 86 -29.40 29.45 20.99
C VAL A 86 -29.30 27.93 20.95
N ARG A 87 -30.05 27.22 21.81
CA ARG A 87 -30.09 25.74 21.78
C ARG A 87 -30.75 25.23 20.50
N GLU A 88 -31.88 25.81 20.11
CA GLU A 88 -32.58 25.44 18.87
C GLU A 88 -31.72 25.69 17.63
N ILE A 89 -31.04 26.85 17.57
CA ILE A 89 -30.10 27.15 16.48
C ILE A 89 -28.96 26.13 16.46
N SER A 90 -28.36 25.85 17.62
CA SER A 90 -27.27 24.86 17.72
C SER A 90 -27.71 23.49 17.22
N GLN A 91 -28.89 23.02 17.63
CA GLN A 91 -29.45 21.75 17.19
C GLN A 91 -29.76 21.71 15.70
N ALA A 92 -30.28 22.81 15.14
CA ALA A 92 -30.56 22.92 13.71
C ALA A 92 -29.27 22.89 12.88
N VAL A 93 -28.24 23.61 13.32
CA VAL A 93 -26.92 23.62 12.67
C VAL A 93 -26.26 22.25 12.77
N GLU A 94 -26.26 21.61 13.95
CA GLU A 94 -25.73 20.26 14.14
C GLU A 94 -26.43 19.26 13.22
N SER A 95 -27.76 19.28 13.18
CA SER A 95 -28.55 18.40 12.32
C SER A 95 -28.24 18.61 10.84
N ALA A 96 -28.09 19.86 10.40
CA ALA A 96 -27.75 20.18 9.02
C ALA A 96 -26.34 19.67 8.63
N ILE A 97 -25.36 19.84 9.53
CA ILE A 97 -24.00 19.34 9.32
C ILE A 97 -23.99 17.81 9.25
N LEU A 98 -24.64 17.13 10.21
CA LEU A 98 -24.71 15.67 10.24
C LEU A 98 -25.41 15.11 8.99
N LEU A 99 -26.49 15.74 8.53
CA LEU A 99 -27.18 15.34 7.32
C LEU A 99 -26.31 15.50 6.07
N HIS A 100 -25.58 16.63 5.96
CA HIS A 100 -24.67 16.85 4.85
C HIS A 100 -23.55 15.80 4.83
N LEU A 101 -22.88 15.58 5.97
CA LEU A 101 -21.82 14.58 6.09
C LEU A 101 -22.33 13.16 5.84
N GLY A 102 -23.54 12.83 6.29
CA GLY A 102 -24.19 11.55 6.02
C GLY A 102 -24.40 11.31 4.53
N ARG A 103 -24.87 12.33 3.79
CA ARG A 103 -25.07 12.24 2.33
C ARG A 103 -23.75 12.04 1.58
N GLU A 104 -22.72 12.82 1.91
CA GLU A 104 -21.39 12.69 1.29
C GLU A 104 -20.80 11.30 1.58
N HIS A 105 -20.95 10.82 2.82
CA HIS A 105 -20.49 9.48 3.19
C HIS A 105 -21.21 8.38 2.41
N ASP A 106 -22.53 8.46 2.28
CA ASP A 106 -23.32 7.47 1.54
C ASP A 106 -22.99 7.47 0.04
N GLU A 107 -22.74 8.65 -0.55
CA GLU A 107 -22.28 8.76 -1.94
C GLU A 107 -20.90 8.13 -2.14
N LEU A 108 -19.94 8.47 -1.28
CA LEU A 108 -18.59 7.88 -1.32
C LEU A 108 -18.63 6.36 -1.14
N ARG A 109 -19.47 5.87 -0.22
CA ARG A 109 -19.68 4.45 -0.01
C ARG A 109 -20.20 3.77 -1.28
N ARG A 110 -21.22 4.35 -1.93
CA ARG A 110 -21.78 3.81 -3.18
C ARG A 110 -20.75 3.79 -4.30
N ILE A 111 -19.97 4.86 -4.47
CA ILE A 111 -18.89 4.92 -5.46
C ILE A 111 -17.84 3.85 -5.18
N ASN A 112 -17.50 3.63 -3.92
CA ASN A 112 -16.53 2.61 -3.54
C ASN A 112 -17.04 1.19 -3.81
N GLU A 113 -18.30 0.90 -3.47
CA GLU A 113 -18.96 -0.38 -3.78
C GLU A 113 -18.99 -0.65 -5.31
N GLN A 114 -19.27 0.38 -6.11
CA GLN A 114 -19.20 0.28 -7.58
C GLN A 114 -17.78 0.00 -8.09
N LYS A 115 -16.77 0.65 -7.51
CA LYS A 115 -15.36 0.40 -7.88
C LYS A 115 -14.90 -1.00 -7.50
N VAL A 116 -15.32 -1.50 -6.33
CA VAL A 116 -14.98 -2.86 -5.88
C VAL A 116 -15.62 -3.88 -6.80
N THR A 117 -16.92 -3.77 -7.07
CA THR A 117 -17.63 -4.68 -7.97
C THR A 117 -17.04 -4.69 -9.38
N GLN A 118 -16.69 -3.52 -9.92
CA GLN A 118 -16.01 -3.44 -11.23
C GLN A 118 -14.64 -4.14 -11.21
N LYS A 119 -13.83 -3.92 -10.17
CA LYS A 119 -12.53 -4.60 -10.03
C LYS A 119 -12.67 -6.11 -9.90
N ASP A 120 -13.67 -6.58 -9.16
CA ASP A 120 -13.92 -8.02 -8.99
C ASP A 120 -14.31 -8.66 -10.33
N MET A 121 -15.12 -7.97 -11.14
CA MET A 121 -15.45 -8.41 -12.50
C MET A 121 -14.22 -8.45 -13.40
N ASP A 122 -13.40 -7.41 -13.41
CA ASP A 122 -12.18 -7.35 -14.21
C ASP A 122 -11.20 -8.46 -13.82
N LEU A 123 -11.05 -8.71 -12.53
CA LEU A 123 -10.19 -9.77 -12.00
C LEU A 123 -10.71 -11.16 -12.36
N ALA A 124 -12.03 -11.38 -12.30
CA ALA A 124 -12.64 -12.61 -12.77
C ALA A 124 -12.40 -12.85 -14.26
N ASN A 125 -12.54 -11.80 -15.09
CA ASN A 125 -12.27 -11.85 -16.52
C ASN A 125 -10.80 -12.18 -16.82
N GLN A 126 -9.87 -11.51 -16.13
CA GLN A 126 -8.44 -11.78 -16.27
C GLN A 126 -8.09 -13.23 -15.88
N ARG A 127 -8.66 -13.73 -14.78
CA ARG A 127 -8.47 -15.13 -14.37
C ARG A 127 -9.02 -16.12 -15.41
N ALA A 128 -10.15 -15.81 -16.04
CA ALA A 128 -10.68 -16.64 -17.11
C ALA A 128 -9.75 -16.66 -18.33
N GLN A 129 -9.29 -15.48 -18.78
CA GLN A 129 -8.34 -15.37 -19.89
C GLN A 129 -7.02 -16.11 -19.62
N ILE A 130 -6.48 -16.01 -18.40
CA ILE A 130 -5.27 -16.74 -18.01
C ILE A 130 -5.49 -18.25 -18.10
N ARG A 131 -6.63 -18.77 -17.63
CA ARG A 131 -6.95 -20.20 -17.74
C ARG A 131 -7.05 -20.66 -19.18
N ASP A 132 -7.72 -19.88 -20.03
CA ASP A 132 -7.85 -20.21 -21.45
C ASP A 132 -6.48 -20.21 -22.16
N LEU A 133 -5.60 -19.27 -21.81
CA LEU A 133 -4.25 -19.21 -22.36
C LEU A 133 -3.37 -20.37 -21.88
N LEU A 134 -3.49 -20.76 -20.60
CA LEU A 134 -2.78 -21.93 -20.07
C LEU A 134 -3.22 -23.21 -20.77
N MET A 135 -4.53 -23.40 -20.97
CA MET A 135 -5.05 -24.57 -21.69
C MET A 135 -4.51 -24.63 -23.13
N LYS A 136 -4.49 -23.50 -23.85
CA LYS A 136 -3.89 -23.44 -25.19
C LYS A 136 -2.40 -23.73 -25.18
N LEU A 137 -1.68 -23.32 -24.15
CA LEU A 137 -0.24 -23.58 -24.03
C LEU A 137 0.02 -25.06 -23.77
N ASP A 138 -0.82 -25.71 -22.97
CA ASP A 138 -0.77 -27.16 -22.72
C ASP A 138 -1.07 -27.93 -24.02
N ASP A 139 -2.13 -27.56 -24.75
CA ASP A 139 -2.48 -28.16 -26.05
C ASP A 139 -1.32 -28.04 -27.06
N GLN A 140 -0.68 -26.87 -27.14
CA GLN A 140 0.47 -26.63 -28.00
C GLN A 140 1.70 -27.43 -27.57
N ALA A 141 1.92 -27.61 -26.27
CA ALA A 141 3.01 -28.43 -25.76
C ALA A 141 2.81 -29.91 -26.13
N GLU A 142 1.58 -30.41 -26.06
CA GLU A 142 1.23 -31.76 -26.50
C GLU A 142 1.43 -31.94 -28.02
N GLU A 143 0.99 -30.97 -28.83
CA GLU A 143 1.20 -30.98 -30.28
C GLU A 143 2.70 -30.99 -30.63
N MET A 144 3.51 -30.17 -29.97
CA MET A 144 4.97 -30.15 -30.18
C MET A 144 5.61 -31.48 -29.82
N ALA A 145 5.22 -32.10 -28.70
CA ALA A 145 5.73 -33.40 -28.30
C ALA A 145 5.39 -34.47 -29.36
N GLY A 146 4.17 -34.47 -29.90
CA GLY A 146 3.76 -35.35 -30.99
C GLY A 146 4.58 -35.17 -32.26
N LEU A 147 4.84 -33.92 -32.65
CA LEU A 147 5.67 -33.59 -33.82
C LEU A 147 7.15 -33.99 -33.61
N GLU A 148 7.67 -33.85 -32.40
CA GLU A 148 9.03 -34.27 -32.06
C GLU A 148 9.19 -35.80 -32.15
N ASP A 149 8.20 -36.55 -31.67
CA ASP A 149 8.17 -38.00 -31.78
C ASP A 149 8.06 -38.46 -33.25
N GLU A 150 7.17 -37.85 -34.04
CA GLU A 150 7.05 -38.16 -35.47
C GLU A 150 8.34 -37.87 -36.24
N LYS A 151 8.96 -36.71 -35.96
CA LYS A 151 10.26 -36.34 -36.54
C LYS A 151 11.34 -37.37 -36.19
N ARG A 152 11.35 -37.87 -34.95
CA ARG A 152 12.30 -38.90 -34.53
C ARG A 152 12.10 -40.20 -35.31
N ILE A 153 10.86 -40.66 -35.43
CA ILE A 153 10.50 -41.87 -36.19
C ILE A 153 10.93 -41.73 -37.67
N LEU A 154 10.61 -40.61 -38.30
CA LEU A 154 10.98 -40.35 -39.70
C LEU A 154 12.50 -40.31 -39.88
N ASN A 155 13.24 -39.74 -38.94
CA ASN A 155 14.70 -39.69 -38.99
C ASN A 155 15.32 -41.09 -38.85
N ASP A 156 14.77 -41.94 -37.98
CA ASP A 156 15.18 -43.34 -37.83
C ASP A 156 14.91 -44.14 -39.13
N GLN A 157 13.74 -43.96 -39.74
CA GLN A 157 13.41 -44.55 -41.05
C GLN A 157 14.35 -44.08 -42.17
N LEU A 158 14.66 -42.78 -42.21
CA LEU A 158 15.58 -42.21 -43.18
C LEU A 158 16.99 -42.80 -43.03
N ASN A 159 17.45 -42.98 -41.79
CA ASN A 159 18.75 -43.58 -41.52
C ASN A 159 18.79 -45.05 -41.96
N ALA A 160 17.77 -45.84 -41.63
CA ALA A 160 17.67 -47.23 -42.09
C ALA A 160 17.65 -47.33 -43.63
N ALA A 161 16.89 -46.46 -44.30
CA ALA A 161 16.84 -46.43 -45.76
C ALA A 161 18.18 -46.01 -46.39
N LYS A 162 18.94 -45.12 -45.75
CA LYS A 162 20.30 -44.74 -46.18
C LYS A 162 21.26 -45.92 -46.05
N GLU A 163 21.22 -46.65 -44.95
CA GLU A 163 22.05 -47.84 -44.73
C GLU A 163 21.74 -48.93 -45.76
N GLN A 164 20.46 -49.22 -46.01
CA GLN A 164 20.05 -50.16 -47.04
C GLN A 164 20.51 -49.73 -48.44
N ASN A 165 20.38 -48.45 -48.78
CA ASN A 165 20.90 -47.92 -50.05
C ASN A 165 22.41 -48.07 -50.17
N ALA A 166 23.16 -47.83 -49.09
CA ALA A 166 24.61 -48.02 -49.09
C ALA A 166 24.97 -49.49 -49.33
N ALA A 167 24.29 -50.42 -48.64
CA ALA A 167 24.49 -51.86 -48.82
C ALA A 167 24.15 -52.32 -50.25
N LEU A 168 23.03 -51.85 -50.81
CA LEU A 168 22.65 -52.15 -52.19
C LEU A 168 23.66 -51.59 -53.19
N LYS A 169 24.14 -50.36 -53.00
CA LYS A 169 25.21 -49.79 -53.83
C LYS A 169 26.48 -50.63 -53.78
N THR A 170 26.91 -51.07 -52.59
CA THR A 170 28.07 -51.96 -52.48
C THR A 170 27.83 -53.28 -53.23
N HIS A 171 26.64 -53.88 -53.11
CA HIS A 171 26.33 -55.12 -53.80
C HIS A 171 26.32 -54.97 -55.33
N ILE A 172 25.77 -53.87 -55.86
CA ILE A 172 25.81 -53.55 -57.28
C ILE A 172 27.26 -53.48 -57.77
N THR A 173 28.13 -52.74 -57.07
CA THR A 173 29.55 -52.64 -57.46
C THR A 173 30.28 -53.99 -57.42
N GLU A 174 29.90 -54.91 -56.52
CA GLU A 174 30.44 -56.27 -56.49
C GLU A 174 29.96 -57.11 -57.68
N LEU A 175 28.68 -56.99 -58.05
CA LEU A 175 28.12 -57.67 -59.21
C LEU A 175 28.75 -57.16 -60.51
N GLU A 176 28.88 -55.85 -60.68
CA GLU A 176 29.58 -55.23 -61.83
C GLU A 176 31.02 -55.74 -61.95
N LYS A 177 31.77 -55.83 -60.84
CA LYS A 177 33.12 -56.42 -60.85
C LYS A 177 33.12 -57.88 -61.31
N LYS A 178 32.15 -58.68 -60.86
CA LYS A 178 32.03 -60.09 -61.26
C LYS A 178 31.66 -60.22 -62.74
N GLU A 179 30.82 -59.33 -63.24
CA GLU A 179 30.43 -59.29 -64.66
C GLU A 179 31.61 -58.91 -65.54
N ASN A 180 32.31 -57.81 -65.22
CA ASN A 180 33.54 -57.40 -65.91
C ASN A 180 34.59 -58.52 -65.90
N PHE A 181 34.78 -59.21 -64.77
CA PHE A 181 35.69 -60.36 -64.71
C PHE A 181 35.26 -61.48 -65.65
N LYS A 182 33.96 -61.80 -65.73
CA LYS A 182 33.45 -62.81 -66.67
C LYS A 182 33.66 -62.39 -68.13
N GLU A 183 33.43 -61.12 -68.46
CA GLU A 183 33.68 -60.58 -69.79
C GLU A 183 35.17 -60.68 -70.18
N GLU A 184 36.07 -60.29 -69.28
CA GLU A 184 37.52 -60.44 -69.45
C GLU A 184 37.92 -61.91 -69.66
N MET A 185 37.34 -62.83 -68.88
CA MET A 185 37.62 -64.27 -68.96
C MET A 185 37.10 -64.87 -70.28
N LEU A 186 35.92 -64.46 -70.74
CA LEU A 186 35.37 -64.83 -72.05
C LEU A 186 36.20 -64.25 -73.20
N ALA A 187 36.68 -63.02 -73.09
CA ALA A 187 37.58 -62.41 -74.07
C ALA A 187 38.91 -63.18 -74.14
N PHE A 188 39.51 -63.49 -72.98
CA PHE A 188 40.71 -64.32 -72.90
C PHE A 188 40.50 -65.71 -73.52
N MET A 189 39.37 -66.37 -73.23
CA MET A 189 39.06 -67.67 -73.84
C MET A 189 38.86 -67.57 -75.35
N LYS A 190 38.23 -66.51 -75.85
CA LYS A 190 38.11 -66.26 -77.30
C LYS A 190 39.47 -66.06 -77.95
N ASP A 191 40.38 -65.33 -77.31
CA ASP A 191 41.76 -65.15 -77.81
C ASP A 191 42.55 -66.47 -77.77
N ALA A 192 42.39 -67.27 -76.72
CA ALA A 192 43.07 -68.57 -76.60
C ALA A 192 42.54 -69.63 -77.58
N LEU A 193 41.25 -69.54 -77.95
CA LEU A 193 40.59 -70.42 -78.92
C LEU A 193 40.58 -69.84 -80.35
N ALA A 194 41.05 -68.61 -80.53
CA ALA A 194 41.24 -68.04 -81.85
C ALA A 194 42.26 -68.90 -82.59
N PRO A 195 41.94 -69.40 -83.81
CA PRO A 195 42.87 -70.21 -84.56
C PRO A 195 44.15 -69.40 -84.76
N LYS A 196 45.28 -69.92 -84.27
CA LYS A 196 46.59 -69.42 -84.67
C LYS A 196 46.66 -69.51 -86.18
N THR A 197 46.46 -68.39 -86.87
CA THR A 197 46.87 -68.26 -88.25
C THR A 197 48.39 -68.26 -88.25
N GLU A 198 48.97 -69.46 -88.24
CA GLU A 198 50.28 -69.69 -88.83
C GLU A 198 50.16 -69.40 -90.33
N LYS A 199 50.67 -68.24 -90.74
CA LYS A 199 51.21 -68.00 -92.08
C LYS A 199 52.56 -67.32 -91.83
N ALA A 200 53.65 -68.07 -91.94
CA ALA A 200 54.40 -68.32 -93.18
C ALA A 200 55.21 -67.08 -93.57
#